data_AF-A0A9P8AT22-F1
#
_entry.id   AF-A0A9P8AT22-F1
#
_cell.length_a   1.000
_cell.length_b   1.000
_cell.length_c   1.000
_cell.angle_alpha   90.00
_cell.angle_beta   90.00
_cell.angle_gamma   90.00
#
_symmetry.space_group_name_H-M   'P 1'
#
loop_
_entity.id
_entity.type
_entity.pdbx_description
1 polymer ?
#
loop_
_entity_poly.entity_id
_entity_poly.type
_entity_poly.pdbx_seq_one_letter_code
_entity_poly.pdbx_strand_id
1 'polypeptide(L)'
;MLALFSRARSYHSVLLLFPNIAPISLRSFHALPPIRDPVFKTSREMSTASQEEKEYTVTLPGPSTLTRNTLLPSDFRDMSHRKYVTTYEGKNIFYAPDPQLGNYASFPKNCKGFLYYWTHPDLPPTSGQIRFRLISTGNPAEFDNGSDLLCPDGKPWQYPLSACVLTGEHAGMFLSLLQKDRLVDDSTIKSKHFGMFQRLNLNKASILLHSIDDAFPISLPKRTVDIHLGERCRMKMVLQEMPWVERLAGPGERVSAHVRLGVSDNGKNRPHLQVIRLFTDKGELDSRLPRIDCKNLMITRTFYSEPPLALNYLLRYIHR
;
A
#
# COMPACT_ATOMS: atom_id res chain seq x y z
N MET A 1 35.62 -46.52 -8.10
CA MET A 1 34.56 -46.61 -9.13
C MET A 1 33.46 -45.62 -8.72
N LEU A 2 33.55 -44.31 -9.03
CA LEU A 2 33.30 -43.65 -10.33
C LEU A 2 31.96 -44.03 -10.95
N ALA A 3 30.97 -43.12 -10.88
CA ALA A 3 30.19 -42.65 -12.03
C ALA A 3 29.34 -41.41 -11.66
N LEU A 4 29.77 -40.26 -12.19
CA LEU A 4 29.01 -39.03 -12.43
C LEU A 4 28.19 -39.17 -13.73
N PHE A 5 27.03 -38.50 -13.84
CA PHE A 5 26.47 -37.80 -15.04
C PHE A 5 25.13 -37.16 -14.56
N SER A 6 24.93 -35.84 -14.44
CA SER A 6 24.88 -34.74 -15.43
C SER A 6 23.83 -34.90 -16.53
N ARG A 7 22.74 -34.09 -16.45
CA ARG A 7 22.15 -33.23 -17.50
C ARG A 7 20.84 -32.62 -16.97
N ALA A 8 20.72 -31.29 -16.82
CA ALA A 8 20.55 -30.22 -17.82
C ALA A 8 19.07 -29.92 -18.14
N ARG A 9 18.80 -28.61 -18.17
CA ARG A 9 17.51 -27.90 -18.19
C ARG A 9 16.67 -28.16 -19.45
N SER A 10 15.34 -28.00 -19.34
CA SER A 10 14.53 -27.37 -20.38
C SER A 10 13.33 -26.65 -19.77
N TYR A 11 13.18 -25.37 -20.12
CA TYR A 11 11.99 -24.56 -19.90
C TYR A 11 11.00 -24.83 -21.02
N HIS A 12 9.72 -25.03 -20.71
CA HIS A 12 8.61 -24.71 -21.61
C HIS A 12 7.43 -24.17 -20.78
N SER A 13 7.03 -22.95 -21.13
CA SER A 13 5.81 -22.27 -20.69
C SER A 13 4.58 -23.09 -21.03
N VAL A 14 3.61 -23.17 -20.11
CA VAL A 14 2.23 -23.56 -20.44
C VAL A 14 1.27 -22.59 -19.76
N LEU A 15 0.49 -21.93 -20.60
CA LEU A 15 -0.63 -21.05 -20.26
C LEU A 15 -1.66 -21.76 -19.38
N LEU A 16 -2.20 -21.00 -18.43
CA LEU A 16 -3.42 -21.34 -17.70
C LEU A 16 -4.61 -21.31 -18.67
N LEU A 17 -5.24 -22.47 -18.89
CA LEU A 17 -6.61 -22.59 -19.40
C LEU A 17 -7.55 -22.79 -18.22
N PHE A 18 -8.52 -21.88 -18.08
CA PHE A 18 -9.64 -21.98 -17.16
C PHE A 18 -10.56 -23.15 -17.52
N PRO A 19 -11.14 -23.91 -16.57
CA PRO A 19 -12.24 -24.80 -16.87
C PRO A 19 -13.60 -24.08 -16.81
N ASN A 20 -14.27 -24.09 -17.96
CA ASN A 20 -15.69 -24.38 -18.21
C ASN A 20 -16.70 -24.21 -17.06
N ILE A 21 -17.66 -23.30 -17.28
CA ILE A 21 -19.05 -23.47 -16.85
C ILE A 21 -19.96 -23.08 -18.03
N ALA A 22 -20.76 -24.04 -18.51
CA ALA A 22 -22.03 -23.86 -19.21
C ALA A 22 -22.73 -25.24 -19.30
N PRO A 23 -24.05 -25.38 -19.59
CA PRO A 23 -25.08 -24.35 -19.78
C PRO A 23 -26.41 -24.61 -19.01
N ILE A 24 -27.30 -23.61 -18.94
CA ILE A 24 -28.75 -23.84 -18.80
C ILE A 24 -29.45 -23.21 -20.01
N SER A 25 -30.27 -24.02 -20.65
CA SER A 25 -31.00 -23.80 -21.89
C SER A 25 -32.44 -23.37 -21.60
N LEU A 26 -32.93 -22.35 -22.30
CA LEU A 26 -34.36 -22.12 -22.56
C LEU A 26 -34.53 -21.70 -24.04
N ARG A 27 -35.05 -22.61 -24.86
CA ARG A 27 -35.80 -22.35 -26.11
C ARG A 27 -37.30 -22.31 -25.72
N SER A 28 -38.27 -21.75 -26.43
CA SER A 28 -38.44 -21.21 -27.78
C SER A 28 -39.79 -20.46 -27.77
N PHE A 29 -40.00 -19.40 -28.55
CA PHE A 29 -41.31 -19.15 -29.16
C PHE A 29 -41.14 -18.49 -30.54
N HIS A 30 -42.07 -18.85 -31.42
CA HIS A 30 -42.03 -18.80 -32.88
C HIS A 30 -42.08 -17.39 -33.50
N ALA A 31 -41.51 -17.29 -34.71
CA ALA A 31 -41.57 -16.14 -35.61
C ALA A 31 -42.80 -16.15 -36.53
N LEU A 32 -43.29 -14.97 -36.92
CA LEU A 32 -44.06 -14.65 -38.14
C LEU A 32 -43.93 -13.13 -38.47
N PRO A 33 -44.26 -12.66 -39.71
CA PRO A 33 -43.34 -11.93 -40.61
C PRO A 33 -43.65 -10.40 -40.78
N PRO A 34 -42.98 -9.65 -41.69
CA PRO A 34 -42.79 -8.20 -41.58
C PRO A 34 -43.83 -7.36 -42.35
N ILE A 35 -44.04 -6.11 -41.92
CA ILE A 35 -44.85 -5.10 -42.63
C ILE A 35 -44.13 -3.75 -42.65
N ARG A 36 -44.25 -3.08 -43.80
CA ARG A 36 -43.58 -1.88 -44.35
C ARG A 36 -43.74 -0.58 -43.52
N ASP A 37 -42.76 0.31 -43.70
CA ASP A 37 -42.70 1.71 -43.22
C ASP A 37 -43.90 2.58 -43.65
N PRO A 38 -44.14 3.73 -42.98
CA PRO A 38 -43.55 4.97 -43.50
C PRO A 38 -43.05 6.00 -42.45
N VAL A 39 -41.91 6.61 -42.78
CA VAL A 39 -41.59 8.05 -42.77
C VAL A 39 -42.18 8.93 -41.64
N PHE A 40 -41.30 9.50 -40.81
CA PHE A 40 -41.38 10.90 -40.39
C PHE A 40 -39.98 11.51 -40.21
N LYS A 41 -39.65 12.51 -41.05
CA LYS A 41 -38.55 13.46 -40.82
C LYS A 41 -39.01 14.44 -39.74
N THR A 42 -38.16 14.72 -38.75
CA THR A 42 -38.12 16.06 -38.16
C THR A 42 -36.70 16.41 -37.71
N SER A 43 -36.15 17.44 -38.34
CA SER A 43 -34.96 18.16 -37.94
C SER A 43 -35.31 19.10 -36.78
N ARG A 44 -34.50 19.14 -35.72
CA ARG A 44 -34.44 20.27 -34.76
C ARG A 44 -33.06 20.24 -34.10
N GLU A 45 -32.12 21.00 -34.64
CA GLU A 45 -31.65 22.28 -34.10
C GLU A 45 -30.86 22.16 -32.79
N MET A 46 -29.56 22.41 -32.95
CA MET A 46 -28.63 23.08 -32.03
C MET A 46 -29.00 23.12 -30.54
N SER A 47 -28.26 22.34 -29.75
CA SER A 47 -27.85 22.77 -28.41
C SER A 47 -26.33 22.75 -28.36
N THR A 48 -25.80 23.95 -28.23
CA THR A 48 -24.42 24.39 -28.08
C THR A 48 -23.71 23.77 -26.86
N ALA A 49 -22.40 23.59 -27.04
CA ALA A 49 -21.36 23.60 -26.00
C ALA A 49 -21.26 22.39 -25.05
N SER A 50 -20.90 21.22 -25.58
CA SER A 50 -20.02 20.31 -24.84
C SER A 50 -18.57 20.77 -25.04
N GLN A 51 -18.10 21.63 -24.13
CA GLN A 51 -16.66 21.82 -23.95
C GLN A 51 -16.08 20.48 -23.49
N GLU A 52 -15.50 19.73 -24.43
CA GLU A 52 -14.45 18.78 -24.11
C GLU A 52 -13.31 19.58 -23.48
N GLU A 53 -13.25 19.62 -22.15
CA GLU A 53 -12.01 19.88 -21.43
C GLU A 53 -11.04 18.77 -21.86
N LYS A 54 -10.25 19.05 -22.91
CA LYS A 54 -9.02 18.33 -23.16
C LYS A 54 -8.19 18.47 -21.90
N GLU A 55 -8.13 17.38 -21.14
CA GLU A 55 -7.24 17.22 -20.00
C GLU A 55 -5.80 17.39 -20.53
N TYR A 56 -5.31 18.63 -20.55
CA TYR A 56 -3.94 18.95 -20.90
C TYR A 56 -3.06 18.28 -19.85
N THR A 57 -2.62 17.05 -20.13
CA THR A 57 -1.58 16.38 -19.36
C THR A 57 -0.28 17.12 -19.61
N VAL A 58 -0.07 18.21 -18.88
CA VAL A 58 1.24 18.84 -18.75
C VAL A 58 2.12 17.83 -18.03
N THR A 59 3.00 17.17 -18.77
CA THR A 59 4.06 16.32 -18.23
C THR A 59 5.01 17.21 -17.46
N LEU A 60 4.81 17.33 -16.15
CA LEU A 60 5.75 18.04 -15.29
C LEU A 60 7.04 17.20 -15.20
N PRO A 61 8.23 17.82 -15.25
CA PRO A 61 9.46 17.11 -14.95
C PRO A 61 9.36 16.43 -13.57
N GLY A 62 9.96 15.25 -13.42
CA GLY A 62 10.01 14.56 -12.13
C GLY A 62 10.75 15.39 -11.06
N PRO A 63 10.54 15.13 -9.77
CA PRO A 63 11.38 15.75 -8.74
C PRO A 63 12.85 15.38 -8.98
N SER A 64 13.76 16.30 -8.66
CA SER A 64 15.21 16.13 -8.82
C SER A 64 15.86 15.39 -7.64
N THR A 65 15.19 15.41 -6.49
CA THR A 65 15.57 14.77 -5.22
C THR A 65 14.33 14.39 -4.41
N LEU A 66 14.47 13.43 -3.50
CA LEU A 66 13.50 13.08 -2.46
C LEU A 66 14.04 13.39 -1.05
N THR A 67 15.23 14.00 -0.97
CA THR A 67 15.86 14.38 0.30
C THR A 67 15.34 15.74 0.74
N ARG A 68 14.68 15.79 1.90
CA ARG A 68 14.04 17.01 2.42
C ARG A 68 14.97 18.23 2.51
N ASN A 69 16.25 18.02 2.83
CA ASN A 69 17.22 19.09 3.05
C ASN A 69 17.84 19.63 1.75
N THR A 70 17.57 19.02 0.60
CA THR A 70 18.13 19.39 -0.70
C THR A 70 17.06 19.68 -1.74
N LEU A 71 15.82 19.87 -1.30
CA LEU A 71 14.70 20.24 -2.17
C LEU A 71 14.96 21.58 -2.84
N LEU A 72 14.65 21.65 -4.14
CA LEU A 72 14.73 22.86 -4.94
C LEU A 72 13.32 23.40 -5.24
N PRO A 73 13.15 24.71 -5.51
CA PRO A 73 11.86 25.24 -5.97
C PRO A 73 11.31 24.52 -7.20
N SER A 74 12.18 23.99 -8.07
CA SER A 74 11.81 23.17 -9.23
C SER A 74 11.19 21.81 -8.88
N ASP A 75 11.32 21.35 -7.63
CA ASP A 75 10.70 20.10 -7.13
C ASP A 75 9.26 20.31 -6.65
N PHE A 76 8.78 21.55 -6.61
CA PHE A 76 7.42 21.89 -6.21
C PHE A 76 6.39 21.36 -7.20
N ARG A 77 5.34 20.70 -6.71
CA ARG A 77 4.28 20.12 -7.53
C ARG A 77 2.92 20.62 -7.08
N ASP A 78 2.08 20.95 -8.06
CA ASP A 78 0.65 21.19 -7.84
C ASP A 78 -0.14 19.99 -8.38
N MET A 79 -0.71 19.22 -7.47
CA MET A 79 -1.55 18.06 -7.77
C MET A 79 -3.03 18.37 -7.57
N SER A 80 -3.40 19.60 -7.21
CA SER A 80 -4.75 19.97 -6.81
C SER A 80 -5.80 19.59 -7.87
N HIS A 81 -6.91 18.99 -7.43
CA HIS A 81 -8.05 18.58 -8.27
C HIS A 81 -7.78 17.49 -9.31
N ARG A 82 -6.52 17.07 -9.48
CA ARG A 82 -6.18 16.03 -10.45
C ARG A 82 -6.66 14.67 -9.98
N LYS A 83 -7.09 13.83 -10.91
CA LYS A 83 -7.43 12.43 -10.61
C LYS A 83 -6.17 11.58 -10.41
N TYR A 84 -5.12 11.91 -11.15
CA TYR A 84 -3.79 11.33 -11.03
C TYR A 84 -2.74 12.32 -11.52
N VAL A 85 -1.49 12.07 -11.16
CA VAL A 85 -0.33 12.77 -11.72
C VAL A 85 0.52 11.77 -12.49
N THR A 86 0.74 12.05 -13.77
CA THR A 86 1.59 11.21 -14.62
C THR A 86 3.05 11.63 -14.44
N THR A 87 3.92 10.70 -14.08
CA THR A 87 5.38 10.90 -14.05
C THR A 87 5.91 11.04 -15.47
N TYR A 88 7.16 11.52 -15.64
CA TYR A 88 7.79 11.57 -16.96
C TYR A 88 7.91 10.18 -17.64
N GLU A 89 7.83 9.11 -16.85
CA GLU A 89 7.85 7.71 -17.32
C GLU A 89 6.44 7.21 -17.70
N GLY A 90 5.44 8.09 -17.75
CA GLY A 90 4.06 7.75 -18.11
C GLY A 90 3.31 6.99 -17.02
N LYS A 91 3.73 7.10 -15.75
CA LYS A 91 3.11 6.35 -14.63
C LYS A 91 2.22 7.25 -13.78
N ASN A 92 1.04 6.74 -13.45
CA ASN A 92 0.04 7.51 -12.71
C ASN A 92 0.22 7.33 -11.20
N ILE A 93 0.37 8.45 -10.51
CA ILE A 93 0.32 8.56 -9.06
C ILE A 93 -1.10 8.94 -8.69
N PHE A 94 -1.73 8.14 -7.82
CA PHE A 94 -3.10 8.34 -7.38
C PHE A 94 -3.14 8.80 -5.92
N TYR A 95 -4.20 9.53 -5.56
CA TYR A 95 -4.41 9.99 -4.19
C TYR A 95 -4.87 8.84 -3.27
N ALA A 96 -6.15 8.49 -3.29
CA ALA A 96 -6.69 7.42 -2.46
C ALA A 96 -7.81 6.68 -3.17
N PRO A 97 -8.03 5.38 -2.91
CA PRO A 97 -9.21 4.69 -3.39
C PRO A 97 -10.49 5.38 -2.90
N ASP A 98 -11.45 5.54 -3.79
CA ASP A 98 -12.79 6.02 -3.51
C ASP A 98 -13.75 4.81 -3.49
N PRO A 99 -14.25 4.41 -2.30
CA PRO A 99 -15.15 3.28 -2.18
C PRO A 99 -16.49 3.48 -2.90
N GLN A 100 -16.92 4.73 -3.13
CA GLN A 100 -18.20 5.04 -3.76
C GLN A 100 -18.12 4.96 -5.28
N LEU A 101 -16.98 5.35 -5.86
CA LEU A 101 -16.80 5.43 -7.31
C LEU A 101 -16.15 4.18 -7.92
N GLY A 102 -15.68 3.24 -7.11
CA GLY A 102 -14.89 2.09 -7.59
C GLY A 102 -13.60 2.51 -8.31
N ASN A 103 -13.12 3.73 -8.02
CA ASN A 103 -11.96 4.35 -8.67
C ASN A 103 -11.11 5.06 -7.59
N TYR A 104 -10.23 5.98 -7.98
CA TYR A 104 -9.49 6.85 -7.07
C TYR A 104 -10.18 8.21 -6.94
N ALA A 105 -10.18 8.74 -5.72
CA ALA A 105 -10.58 10.11 -5.44
C ALA A 105 -9.56 11.08 -6.05
N SER A 106 -10.03 12.25 -6.49
CA SER A 106 -9.14 13.33 -6.91
C SER A 106 -8.33 13.86 -5.72
N PHE A 107 -7.12 14.34 -6.01
CA PHE A 107 -6.31 15.06 -5.04
C PHE A 107 -7.11 16.27 -4.48
N PRO A 108 -7.01 16.55 -3.16
CA PRO A 108 -7.73 17.65 -2.54
C PRO A 108 -7.39 19.02 -3.15
N LYS A 109 -8.24 20.02 -2.86
CA LYS A 109 -7.92 21.42 -3.13
C LYS A 109 -6.62 21.79 -2.38
N ASN A 110 -5.79 22.63 -3.00
CA ASN A 110 -4.51 23.08 -2.46
C ASN A 110 -3.51 21.94 -2.18
N CYS A 111 -3.59 20.84 -2.93
CA CYS A 111 -2.62 19.75 -2.87
C CYS A 111 -1.32 20.15 -3.60
N LYS A 112 -0.60 21.12 -3.03
CA LYS A 112 0.67 21.64 -3.56
C LYS A 112 1.80 21.42 -2.58
N GLY A 113 3.01 21.14 -3.06
CA GLY A 113 4.13 20.83 -2.17
C GLY A 113 5.20 19.94 -2.80
N PHE A 114 5.84 19.12 -1.96
CA PHE A 114 7.04 18.37 -2.32
C PHE A 114 6.90 16.88 -2.01
N LEU A 115 7.41 16.04 -2.91
CA LEU A 115 7.64 14.62 -2.63
C LEU A 115 8.93 14.47 -1.81
N TYR A 116 8.90 13.61 -0.80
CA TYR A 116 10.08 13.32 0.01
C TYR A 116 10.06 11.88 0.50
N TYR A 117 11.24 11.32 0.78
CA TYR A 117 11.35 10.00 1.39
C TYR A 117 11.32 10.10 2.91
N TRP A 118 10.59 9.20 3.54
CA TRP A 118 10.46 9.08 4.98
C TRP A 118 10.61 7.62 5.40
N THR A 119 11.38 7.40 6.46
CA THR A 119 11.38 6.16 7.24
C THR A 119 11.63 6.52 8.70
N HIS A 120 11.00 5.79 9.61
CA HIS A 120 11.24 6.01 11.04
C HIS A 120 12.41 5.14 11.53
N PRO A 121 13.27 5.63 12.44
CA PRO A 121 14.41 4.84 12.96
C PRO A 121 14.04 3.50 13.61
N ASP A 122 12.84 3.39 14.21
CA ASP A 122 12.40 2.11 14.80
C ASP A 122 11.90 1.10 13.75
N LEU A 123 11.60 1.55 12.54
CA LEU A 123 11.08 0.69 11.48
C LEU A 123 12.24 0.12 10.65
N PRO A 124 12.09 -1.11 10.11
CA PRO A 124 13.10 -1.66 9.24
C PRO A 124 13.25 -0.78 7.97
N PRO A 125 14.45 -0.68 7.36
CA PRO A 125 14.66 0.12 6.16
C PRO A 125 13.71 -0.20 5.00
N THR A 126 13.20 -1.44 4.95
CA THR A 126 12.21 -1.90 3.96
C THR A 126 10.82 -1.28 4.13
N SER A 127 10.53 -0.65 5.29
CA SER A 127 9.27 0.05 5.59
C SER A 127 9.28 1.52 5.17
N GLY A 128 10.34 1.98 4.50
CA GLY A 128 10.40 3.33 4.00
C GLY A 128 9.31 3.63 2.96
N GLN A 129 9.03 4.91 2.77
CA GLN A 129 7.93 5.38 1.94
C GLN A 129 8.19 6.78 1.42
N ILE A 130 7.66 7.05 0.23
CA ILE A 130 7.59 8.40 -0.31
C ILE A 130 6.29 9.02 0.16
N ARG A 131 6.35 10.24 0.67
CA ARG A 131 5.21 11.03 1.13
C ARG A 131 5.14 12.34 0.36
N PHE A 132 4.02 13.04 0.48
CA PHE A 132 3.82 14.37 -0.09
C PHE A 132 3.63 15.38 1.03
N ARG A 133 4.56 16.32 1.19
CA ARG A 133 4.49 17.43 2.15
C ARG A 133 3.78 18.61 1.49
N LEU A 134 2.65 19.02 2.04
CA LEU A 134 1.88 20.19 1.64
C LEU A 134 2.58 21.48 2.05
N ILE A 135 2.84 22.35 1.08
CA ILE A 135 3.44 23.68 1.23
C ILE A 135 2.78 24.61 0.20
N SER A 136 2.42 25.84 0.59
CA SER A 136 1.66 26.74 -0.30
C SER A 136 2.53 27.54 -1.27
N THR A 137 3.72 27.96 -0.85
CA THR A 137 4.52 28.97 -1.56
C THR A 137 5.53 28.37 -2.55
N GLY A 138 5.78 27.06 -2.46
CA GLY A 138 6.87 26.41 -3.20
C GLY A 138 8.27 26.75 -2.71
N ASN A 139 8.39 27.36 -1.53
CA ASN A 139 9.67 27.60 -0.87
C ASN A 139 10.09 26.36 -0.05
N PRO A 140 11.22 25.70 -0.37
CA PRO A 140 11.73 24.58 0.41
C PRO A 140 12.02 24.91 1.88
N ALA A 141 12.31 26.17 2.22
CA ALA A 141 12.57 26.58 3.61
C ALA A 141 11.34 26.44 4.52
N GLU A 142 10.14 26.32 3.96
CA GLU A 142 8.89 26.10 4.71
C GLU A 142 8.61 24.62 4.97
N PHE A 143 9.51 23.70 4.58
CA PHE A 143 9.27 22.26 4.64
C PHE A 143 8.88 21.76 6.03
N ASP A 144 9.58 22.22 7.06
CA ASP A 144 9.31 21.81 8.45
C ASP A 144 8.01 22.41 9.01
N ASN A 145 7.50 23.49 8.40
CA ASN A 145 6.21 24.10 8.75
C ASN A 145 5.04 23.51 7.94
N GLY A 146 5.32 22.67 6.95
CA GLY A 146 4.30 21.99 6.15
C GLY A 146 3.65 20.82 6.89
N SER A 147 2.60 20.26 6.30
CA SER A 147 1.93 19.05 6.80
C SER A 147 1.97 17.94 5.75
N ASP A 148 1.91 16.68 6.16
CA ASP A 148 1.75 15.60 5.18
C ASP A 148 0.35 15.65 4.56
N LEU A 149 0.26 15.41 3.24
CA LEU A 149 -1.01 15.09 2.58
C LEU A 149 -1.60 13.87 3.28
N LEU A 150 -2.82 13.97 3.78
CA LEU A 150 -3.50 12.84 4.43
C LEU A 150 -4.47 12.18 3.46
N CYS A 151 -4.57 10.85 3.49
CA CYS A 151 -5.63 10.07 2.87
C CYS A 151 -6.97 10.28 3.63
N PRO A 152 -8.13 9.87 3.06
CA PRO A 152 -9.42 9.96 3.75
C PRO A 152 -9.50 9.21 5.08
N ASP A 153 -8.63 8.21 5.28
CA ASP A 153 -8.48 7.51 6.56
C ASP A 153 -7.64 8.28 7.59
N GLY A 154 -7.13 9.46 7.22
CA GLY A 154 -6.32 10.38 8.02
C GLY A 154 -4.85 9.98 8.14
N LYS A 155 -4.39 8.95 7.42
CA LYS A 155 -2.96 8.60 7.37
C LYS A 155 -2.23 9.48 6.37
N PRO A 156 -0.93 9.76 6.58
CA PRO A 156 -0.11 10.31 5.51
C PRO A 156 -0.24 9.49 4.24
N TRP A 157 -0.49 10.17 3.13
CA TRP A 157 -0.40 9.62 1.80
C TRP A 157 1.00 9.07 1.61
N GLN A 158 1.09 7.83 1.14
CA GLN A 158 2.33 7.10 1.06
C GLN A 158 2.40 6.28 -0.22
N TYR A 159 3.57 6.32 -0.85
CA TYR A 159 3.99 5.38 -1.87
C TYR A 159 5.09 4.50 -1.26
N PRO A 160 4.78 3.27 -0.81
CA PRO A 160 5.71 2.47 -0.03
C PRO A 160 6.90 2.00 -0.87
N LEU A 161 8.05 1.78 -0.24
CA LEU A 161 9.27 1.29 -0.90
C LEU A 161 9.03 -0.06 -1.61
N SER A 162 8.19 -0.93 -1.03
CA SER A 162 7.71 -2.15 -1.69
C SER A 162 7.04 -1.86 -3.03
N ALA A 163 6.25 -0.78 -3.14
CA ALA A 163 5.69 -0.38 -4.41
C ALA A 163 6.76 0.10 -5.39
N CYS A 164 7.79 0.83 -4.93
CA CYS A 164 8.92 1.24 -5.78
C CYS A 164 9.71 0.04 -6.32
N VAL A 165 9.99 -0.97 -5.49
CA VAL A 165 10.83 -2.11 -5.87
C VAL A 165 10.04 -3.13 -6.72
N LEU A 166 8.77 -3.38 -6.37
CA LEU A 166 8.02 -4.51 -6.94
C LEU A 166 7.32 -4.23 -8.26
N THR A 167 7.17 -2.97 -8.67
CA THR A 167 6.55 -2.64 -9.97
C THR A 167 7.45 -2.93 -11.19
N GLY A 168 8.63 -3.54 -11.01
CA GLY A 168 9.54 -3.85 -12.12
C GLY A 168 10.16 -2.58 -12.71
N GLU A 169 10.47 -2.60 -14.01
CA GLU A 169 11.02 -1.47 -14.81
C GLU A 169 10.16 -0.18 -14.80
N HIS A 170 9.07 -0.16 -14.02
CA HIS A 170 7.98 0.82 -14.06
C HIS A 170 7.85 1.71 -12.82
N ALA A 171 8.78 1.65 -11.86
CA ALA A 171 8.96 2.68 -10.82
C ALA A 171 10.36 3.30 -10.88
N GLY A 172 10.92 3.34 -12.09
CA GLY A 172 12.28 3.80 -12.39
C GLY A 172 12.58 5.12 -11.71
N MET A 173 11.72 6.12 -11.86
CA MET A 173 11.96 7.46 -11.33
C MET A 173 12.20 7.44 -9.82
N PHE A 174 11.26 6.87 -9.06
CA PHE A 174 11.35 6.89 -7.61
C PHE A 174 12.50 6.03 -7.11
N LEU A 175 12.67 4.83 -7.66
CA LEU A 175 13.78 3.97 -7.25
C LEU A 175 15.15 4.57 -7.61
N SER A 176 15.28 5.14 -8.81
CA SER A 176 16.49 5.85 -9.25
C SER A 176 16.79 7.07 -8.40
N LEU A 177 15.78 7.86 -8.02
CA LEU A 177 15.97 8.99 -7.09
C LEU A 177 16.39 8.52 -5.70
N LEU A 178 15.76 7.47 -5.17
CA LEU A 178 16.14 6.91 -3.87
C LEU A 178 17.59 6.41 -3.85
N GLN A 179 18.06 5.78 -4.93
CA GLN A 179 19.45 5.33 -5.08
C GLN A 179 20.41 6.50 -5.29
N LYS A 180 20.06 7.45 -6.18
CA LYS A 180 20.85 8.66 -6.47
C LYS A 180 21.10 9.47 -5.19
N ASP A 181 20.05 9.66 -4.40
CA ASP A 181 20.10 10.42 -3.15
C ASP A 181 20.66 9.61 -1.98
N ARG A 182 20.98 8.32 -2.19
CA ARG A 182 21.47 7.38 -1.17
C ARG A 182 20.53 7.24 0.03
N LEU A 183 19.23 7.37 -0.23
CA LEU A 183 18.17 7.22 0.78
C LEU A 183 17.82 5.75 1.03
N VAL A 184 18.12 4.88 0.07
CA VAL A 184 17.99 3.43 0.17
C VAL A 184 19.23 2.80 -0.47
N ASP A 185 19.81 1.84 0.22
CA ASP A 185 20.97 1.11 -0.29
C ASP A 185 20.55 -0.07 -1.19
N ASP A 186 21.49 -0.49 -2.03
CA ASP A 186 21.33 -1.65 -2.91
C ASP A 186 21.02 -2.93 -2.13
N SER A 187 21.54 -3.05 -0.90
CA SER A 187 21.31 -4.22 -0.07
C SER A 187 19.85 -4.34 0.38
N THR A 188 19.19 -3.21 0.72
CA THR A 188 17.76 -3.17 1.03
C THR A 188 16.94 -3.53 -0.20
N ILE A 189 17.22 -2.93 -1.35
CA ILE A 189 16.48 -3.15 -2.61
C ILE A 189 16.59 -4.61 -3.06
N LYS A 190 17.78 -5.21 -2.98
CA LYS A 190 18.05 -6.61 -3.38
C LYS A 190 17.75 -7.60 -2.26
N SER A 191 17.23 -7.15 -1.12
CA SER A 191 16.97 -8.01 0.01
C SER A 191 15.91 -9.07 -0.33
N LYS A 192 16.01 -10.22 0.35
CA LYS A 192 15.00 -11.28 0.28
C LYS A 192 13.59 -10.81 0.66
N HIS A 193 13.47 -9.65 1.33
CA HIS A 193 12.19 -9.05 1.73
C HIS A 193 11.27 -8.85 0.53
N PHE A 194 11.73 -8.13 -0.51
CA PHE A 194 10.91 -7.84 -1.68
C PHE A 194 10.70 -9.09 -2.55
N GLY A 195 11.68 -9.99 -2.63
CA GLY A 195 11.50 -11.29 -3.29
C GLY A 195 10.36 -12.12 -2.67
N MET A 196 10.12 -12.02 -1.36
CA MET A 196 9.00 -12.69 -0.71
C MET A 196 7.65 -12.10 -1.10
N PHE A 197 7.52 -10.79 -1.33
CA PHE A 197 6.26 -10.20 -1.81
C PHE A 197 5.84 -10.82 -3.14
N GLN A 198 6.78 -10.99 -4.08
CA GLN A 198 6.51 -11.63 -5.36
C GLN A 198 6.15 -13.10 -5.19
N ARG A 199 6.94 -13.85 -4.42
CA ARG A 199 6.74 -15.29 -4.21
C ARG A 199 5.42 -15.64 -3.51
N LEU A 200 5.00 -14.79 -2.57
CA LEU A 200 3.76 -14.97 -1.81
C LEU A 200 2.57 -14.23 -2.43
N ASN A 201 2.75 -13.58 -3.59
CA ASN A 201 1.75 -12.76 -4.27
C ASN A 201 1.09 -11.72 -3.33
N LEU A 202 1.90 -11.04 -2.52
CA LEU A 202 1.42 -10.06 -1.55
C LEU A 202 1.09 -8.74 -2.23
N ASN A 203 0.03 -8.09 -1.74
CA ASN A 203 -0.17 -6.68 -2.05
C ASN A 203 1.02 -5.87 -1.50
N LYS A 204 1.45 -4.84 -2.21
CA LYS A 204 2.57 -3.95 -1.81
C LYS A 204 2.40 -3.32 -0.43
N ALA A 205 1.17 -3.12 0.04
CA ALA A 205 0.87 -2.59 1.37
C ALA A 205 0.72 -3.68 2.46
N SER A 206 1.01 -4.95 2.15
CA SER A 206 0.93 -6.04 3.13
C SER A 206 2.00 -5.90 4.21
N ILE A 207 1.67 -6.30 5.44
CA ILE A 207 2.63 -6.34 6.54
C ILE A 207 3.40 -7.65 6.45
N LEU A 208 4.68 -7.57 6.09
CA LEU A 208 5.60 -8.70 6.02
C LEU A 208 6.73 -8.50 7.02
N LEU A 209 6.81 -9.39 8.00
CA LEU A 209 7.82 -9.39 9.04
C LEU A 209 8.79 -10.55 8.81
N HIS A 210 10.08 -10.33 9.00
CA HIS A 210 11.09 -11.38 9.06
C HIS A 210 11.18 -11.98 10.45
N SER A 211 11.08 -11.15 11.48
CA SER A 211 11.11 -11.53 12.89
C SER A 211 9.88 -11.00 13.63
N ILE A 212 9.60 -11.57 14.81
CA ILE A 212 8.61 -11.03 15.76
C ILE A 212 9.02 -9.65 16.29
N ASP A 213 10.32 -9.37 16.31
CA ASP A 213 10.89 -8.11 16.80
C ASP A 213 10.74 -6.97 15.79
N ASP A 214 10.44 -7.30 14.53
CA ASP A 214 10.26 -6.29 13.49
C ASP A 214 9.07 -5.39 13.83
N ALA A 215 9.35 -4.10 13.97
CA ALA A 215 8.33 -3.10 14.15
C ALA A 215 7.63 -2.80 12.81
N PHE A 216 6.34 -2.50 12.88
CA PHE A 216 5.54 -2.07 11.74
C PHE A 216 4.50 -1.02 12.14
N PRO A 217 4.12 -0.13 11.21
CA PRO A 217 3.13 0.90 11.49
C PRO A 217 1.69 0.36 11.39
N ILE A 218 0.84 0.78 12.30
CA ILE A 218 -0.62 0.60 12.23
C ILE A 218 -1.33 1.91 12.56
N SER A 219 -2.58 2.03 12.10
CA SER A 219 -3.45 3.15 12.48
C SER A 219 -4.57 2.64 13.36
N LEU A 220 -4.86 3.39 14.42
CA LEU A 220 -5.77 3.02 15.49
C LEU A 220 -7.04 3.90 15.45
N PRO A 221 -8.18 3.38 15.94
CA PRO A 221 -8.38 2.00 16.36
C PRO A 221 -8.37 1.03 15.16
N LYS A 222 -7.79 -0.16 15.35
CA LYS A 222 -7.75 -1.21 14.32
C LYS A 222 -8.42 -2.46 14.85
N ARG A 223 -9.43 -2.96 14.13
CA ARG A 223 -10.12 -4.20 14.52
C ARG A 223 -9.35 -5.45 14.12
N THR A 224 -8.73 -5.44 12.96
CA THR A 224 -8.06 -6.62 12.40
C THR A 224 -6.74 -6.23 11.76
N VAL A 225 -5.70 -7.04 12.00
CA VAL A 225 -4.39 -6.94 11.35
C VAL A 225 -4.07 -8.28 10.70
N ASP A 226 -3.59 -8.23 9.46
CA ASP A 226 -3.15 -9.40 8.70
C ASP A 226 -1.64 -9.28 8.49
N ILE A 227 -0.90 -10.28 8.96
CA ILE A 227 0.56 -10.25 9.09
C ILE A 227 1.12 -11.50 8.44
N HIS A 228 2.07 -11.31 7.53
CA HIS A 228 2.90 -12.39 7.03
C HIS A 228 4.19 -12.44 7.84
N LEU A 229 4.48 -13.57 8.48
CA LEU A 229 5.73 -13.81 9.17
C LEU A 229 6.60 -14.73 8.31
N GLY A 230 7.50 -14.09 7.56
CA GLY A 230 8.30 -14.70 6.50
C GLY A 230 7.46 -15.44 5.48
N GLU A 231 7.99 -16.56 5.00
CA GLU A 231 7.32 -17.41 4.01
C GLU A 231 6.37 -18.43 4.62
N ARG A 232 6.27 -18.49 5.95
CA ARG A 232 5.78 -19.70 6.63
C ARG A 232 4.38 -19.55 7.16
N CYS A 233 4.02 -18.33 7.56
CA CYS A 233 2.86 -18.09 8.40
C CYS A 233 2.16 -16.80 7.99
N ARG A 234 0.86 -16.88 7.80
CA ARG A 234 -0.04 -15.73 7.75
C ARG A 234 -0.89 -15.74 9.03
N MET A 235 -0.92 -14.62 9.72
CA MET A 235 -1.68 -14.43 10.94
C MET A 235 -2.71 -13.35 10.74
N LYS A 236 -3.97 -13.68 10.98
CA LYS A 236 -5.05 -12.70 11.06
C LYS A 236 -5.46 -12.54 12.52
N MET A 237 -5.10 -11.39 13.08
CA MET A 237 -5.36 -11.02 14.47
C MET A 237 -6.60 -10.13 14.54
N VAL A 238 -7.60 -10.53 15.31
CA VAL A 238 -8.72 -9.67 15.72
C VAL A 238 -8.34 -9.05 17.05
N LEU A 239 -8.13 -7.73 17.04
CA LEU A 239 -7.66 -6.99 18.20
C LEU A 239 -8.84 -6.68 19.13
N GLN A 240 -8.55 -6.61 20.43
CA GLN A 240 -9.51 -6.12 21.42
C GLN A 240 -9.84 -4.64 21.16
N GLU A 241 -10.99 -4.20 21.67
CA GLU A 241 -11.37 -2.79 21.63
C GLU A 241 -10.37 -1.95 22.41
N MET A 242 -10.15 -0.73 21.94
CA MET A 242 -9.13 0.17 22.45
C MET A 242 -9.77 1.48 22.90
N PRO A 243 -10.62 1.48 23.94
CA PRO A 243 -11.32 2.69 24.40
C PRO A 243 -10.34 3.80 24.84
N TRP A 244 -9.09 3.43 25.14
CA TRP A 244 -8.04 4.39 25.44
C TRP A 244 -7.62 5.24 24.24
N VAL A 245 -7.80 4.79 22.99
CA VAL A 245 -7.41 5.55 21.79
C VAL A 245 -8.18 6.86 21.68
N GLU A 246 -9.48 6.85 22.02
CA GLU A 246 -10.34 8.03 22.00
C GLU A 246 -9.92 9.09 23.03
N ARG A 247 -9.17 8.71 24.05
CA ARG A 247 -8.65 9.63 25.07
C ARG A 247 -7.30 10.24 24.72
N LEU A 248 -6.61 9.69 23.72
CA LEU A 248 -5.28 10.14 23.32
C LEU A 248 -5.30 11.24 22.26
N ALA A 249 -6.40 11.38 21.53
CA ALA A 249 -6.50 12.28 20.40
C ALA A 249 -7.85 13.00 20.42
N GLY A 250 -7.86 14.25 19.96
CA GLY A 250 -9.08 15.05 19.88
C GLY A 250 -10.11 14.47 18.90
N PRO A 251 -11.36 14.96 18.92
CA PRO A 251 -12.35 14.58 17.93
C PRO A 251 -11.84 14.75 16.50
N GLY A 252 -11.80 13.67 15.72
CA GLY A 252 -11.34 13.67 14.33
C GLY A 252 -9.83 13.44 14.14
N GLU A 253 -9.02 13.53 15.20
CA GLU A 253 -7.60 13.18 15.14
C GLU A 253 -7.41 11.66 15.04
N ARG A 254 -6.39 11.24 14.29
CA ARG A 254 -6.04 9.82 14.13
C ARG A 254 -4.82 9.49 14.96
N VAL A 255 -4.90 8.37 15.68
CA VAL A 255 -3.73 7.80 16.36
C VAL A 255 -3.09 6.78 15.44
N SER A 256 -1.77 6.87 15.27
CA SER A 256 -0.97 5.82 14.67
C SER A 256 0.03 5.27 15.69
N ALA A 257 0.47 4.04 15.47
CA ALA A 257 1.38 3.37 16.38
C ALA A 257 2.44 2.61 15.58
N HIS A 258 3.66 2.62 16.08
CA HIS A 258 4.62 1.58 15.76
C HIS A 258 4.42 0.45 16.76
N VAL A 259 4.22 -0.75 16.23
CA VAL A 259 3.99 -1.94 17.03
C VAL A 259 4.92 -3.05 16.59
N ARG A 260 5.18 -3.99 17.48
CA ARG A 260 5.78 -5.29 17.13
C ARG A 260 4.94 -6.42 17.69
N LEU A 261 5.20 -7.63 17.23
CA LEU A 261 4.59 -8.81 17.83
C LEU A 261 5.20 -9.05 19.21
N GLY A 262 4.35 -9.24 20.21
CA GLY A 262 4.74 -9.69 21.52
C GLY A 262 4.01 -10.98 21.87
N VAL A 263 4.56 -11.77 22.79
CA VAL A 263 3.91 -12.96 23.34
C VAL A 263 3.89 -12.89 24.84
N SER A 264 2.76 -13.32 25.40
CA SER A 264 2.50 -13.21 26.82
C SER A 264 3.10 -14.38 27.58
N ASP A 265 3.87 -14.10 28.63
CA ASP A 265 4.52 -15.10 29.49
C ASP A 265 3.55 -15.81 30.46
N ASN A 266 2.26 -15.49 30.41
CA ASN A 266 1.25 -15.96 31.36
C ASN A 266 0.72 -17.38 31.04
N GLY A 267 1.55 -18.24 30.46
CA GLY A 267 1.24 -19.64 30.14
C GLY A 267 0.24 -19.88 29.01
N LYS A 268 -0.52 -18.85 28.61
CA LYS A 268 -1.48 -18.93 27.48
C LYS A 268 -0.85 -18.57 26.14
N ASN A 269 0.36 -18.02 26.12
CA ASN A 269 1.18 -17.87 24.92
C ASN A 269 0.44 -17.18 23.75
N ARG A 270 -0.46 -16.24 24.09
CA ARG A 270 -1.26 -15.52 23.09
C ARG A 270 -0.44 -14.37 22.51
N PRO A 271 -0.39 -14.23 21.17
CA PRO A 271 0.24 -13.08 20.57
C PRO A 271 -0.57 -11.82 20.87
N HIS A 272 0.14 -10.73 21.03
CA HIS A 272 -0.37 -9.38 21.20
C HIS A 272 0.46 -8.42 20.36
N LEU A 273 0.00 -7.18 20.23
CA LEU A 273 0.82 -6.11 19.67
C LEU A 273 1.38 -5.29 20.82
N GLN A 274 2.71 -5.26 20.93
CA GLN A 274 3.39 -4.38 21.86
C GLN A 274 3.56 -3.03 21.17
N VAL A 275 2.98 -1.98 21.75
CA VAL A 275 3.18 -0.62 21.26
C VAL A 275 4.58 -0.16 21.64
N ILE A 276 5.29 0.38 20.65
CA ILE A 276 6.64 0.92 20.78
C ILE A 276 6.58 2.45 20.82
N ARG A 277 5.74 3.05 19.96
CA ARG A 277 5.48 4.49 19.93
C ARG A 277 4.05 4.78 19.49
N LEU A 278 3.55 5.93 19.91
CA LEU A 278 2.25 6.47 19.54
C LEU A 278 2.43 7.85 18.92
N PHE A 279 1.63 8.14 17.90
CA PHE A 279 1.67 9.41 17.19
C PHE A 279 0.25 9.90 16.91
N THR A 280 0.09 11.21 16.89
CA THR A 280 -1.02 11.91 16.24
C THR A 280 -0.50 12.68 15.02
N ASP A 281 -1.40 13.39 14.36
CA ASP A 281 -1.08 14.40 13.35
C ASP A 281 -0.17 15.52 13.89
N LYS A 282 -0.19 15.77 15.21
CA LYS A 282 0.63 16.79 15.89
C LYS A 282 2.03 16.30 16.29
N GLY A 283 2.30 15.00 16.22
CA GLY A 283 3.60 14.43 16.55
C GLY A 283 3.51 13.21 17.46
N GLU A 284 4.65 12.84 18.05
CA GLU A 284 4.75 11.71 18.97
C GLU A 284 4.08 12.03 20.32
N LEU A 285 3.36 11.05 20.86
CA LEU A 285 2.70 11.13 22.16
C LEU A 285 3.60 10.54 23.24
N ASP A 286 3.96 11.35 24.23
CA ASP A 286 4.54 10.86 25.47
C ASP A 286 3.43 10.20 26.31
N SER A 287 3.32 8.89 26.19
CA SER A 287 2.26 8.11 26.83
C SER A 287 2.76 6.75 27.25
N ARG A 288 2.19 6.22 28.33
CA ARG A 288 2.44 4.84 28.74
C ARG A 288 2.02 3.91 27.60
N LEU A 289 2.99 3.27 26.97
CA LEU A 289 2.80 2.44 25.78
C LEU A 289 1.91 1.23 26.12
N PRO A 290 0.65 1.21 25.66
CA PRO A 290 -0.27 0.15 26.02
C PRO A 290 0.08 -1.12 25.24
N ARG A 291 -0.26 -2.26 25.82
CA ARG A 291 -0.34 -3.52 25.08
C ARG A 291 -1.70 -3.60 24.39
N ILE A 292 -1.73 -4.09 23.16
CA ILE A 292 -2.96 -4.37 22.42
C ILE A 292 -3.16 -5.88 22.35
N ASP A 293 -4.16 -6.36 23.08
CA ASP A 293 -4.46 -7.79 23.12
C ASP A 293 -5.20 -8.30 21.90
N CYS A 294 -4.91 -9.56 21.55
CA CYS A 294 -5.62 -10.29 20.52
C CYS A 294 -6.83 -11.01 21.12
N LYS A 295 -8.04 -10.67 20.64
CA LYS A 295 -9.29 -11.34 20.99
C LYS A 295 -9.41 -12.69 20.30
N ASN A 296 -9.10 -12.75 19.01
CA ASN A 296 -9.16 -13.97 18.20
C ASN A 296 -8.00 -14.00 17.21
N LEU A 297 -7.41 -15.19 17.03
CA LEU A 297 -6.26 -15.40 16.18
C LEU A 297 -6.56 -16.54 15.20
N MET A 298 -6.42 -16.25 13.91
CA MET A 298 -6.38 -17.27 12.88
C MET A 298 -4.97 -17.33 12.32
N ILE A 299 -4.37 -18.52 12.35
CA ILE A 299 -3.07 -18.78 11.73
C ILE A 299 -3.29 -19.70 10.54
N THR A 300 -2.83 -19.29 9.36
CA THR A 300 -2.78 -20.13 8.17
C THR A 300 -1.34 -20.30 7.72
N ARG A 301 -0.98 -21.53 7.36
CA ARG A 301 0.29 -21.80 6.68
C ARG A 301 0.19 -21.33 5.23
N THR A 302 1.22 -20.64 4.77
CA THR A 302 1.34 -20.19 3.37
C THR A 302 1.85 -21.29 2.42
N PHE A 303 2.34 -22.44 2.95
CA PHE A 303 2.75 -23.61 2.16
C PHE A 303 2.30 -24.95 2.74
N TYR A 304 2.04 -25.92 1.85
CA TYR A 304 1.63 -27.31 2.12
C TYR A 304 2.67 -28.06 2.97
N SER A 305 2.52 -28.04 4.30
CA SER A 305 3.00 -29.09 5.18
C SER A 305 2.16 -29.09 6.46
N GLU A 306 2.02 -30.25 7.09
CA GLU A 306 0.92 -30.66 7.98
C GLU A 306 0.55 -29.76 9.20
N PRO A 307 -0.70 -29.86 9.72
CA PRO A 307 -1.39 -28.78 10.41
C PRO A 307 -1.26 -28.56 11.95
N PRO A 308 -0.65 -29.37 12.85
CA PRO A 308 -0.89 -29.13 14.29
C PRO A 308 0.07 -28.18 15.01
N LEU A 309 1.19 -27.74 14.39
CA LEU A 309 2.30 -27.13 15.14
C LEU A 309 2.39 -25.60 15.06
N ALA A 310 1.47 -24.88 14.42
CA ALA A 310 1.66 -23.44 14.13
C ALA A 310 1.86 -22.55 15.38
N LEU A 311 1.13 -22.79 16.48
CA LEU A 311 1.30 -22.05 17.73
C LEU A 311 2.59 -22.46 18.47
N ASN A 312 2.86 -23.76 18.57
CA ASN A 312 4.12 -24.28 19.13
C ASN A 312 5.34 -23.82 18.31
N TYR A 313 5.16 -23.57 17.01
CA TYR A 313 6.18 -23.07 16.12
C TYR A 313 6.39 -21.58 16.26
N LEU A 314 5.32 -20.79 16.38
CA LEU A 314 5.39 -19.39 16.77
C LEU A 314 6.18 -19.30 18.08
N LEU A 315 5.83 -20.12 19.07
CA LEU A 315 6.50 -20.17 20.38
C LEU A 315 7.96 -20.59 20.30
N ARG A 316 8.30 -21.59 19.47
CA ARG A 316 9.71 -21.94 19.20
C ARG A 316 10.47 -20.85 18.47
N TYR A 317 9.80 -20.00 17.70
CA TYR A 317 10.39 -18.85 17.01
C TYR A 317 10.57 -17.66 17.95
N ILE A 318 9.68 -17.50 18.94
CA ILE A 318 9.76 -16.48 20.00
C ILE A 318 10.85 -16.82 21.04
N HIS A 319 11.11 -18.11 21.28
CA HIS A 319 12.12 -18.57 22.24
C HIS A 319 13.52 -18.81 21.65
N ARG A 320 13.79 -18.40 20.40
CA ARG A 320 15.11 -18.46 19.76
C ARG A 320 15.62 -17.07 19.47
#